data_AF-A0A438HAG1-F1
#
_entry.id   AF-A0A438HAG1-F1
#
_cell.length_a   1.000
_cell.length_b   1.000
_cell.length_c   1.000
_cell.angle_alpha   90.00
_cell.angle_beta   90.00
_cell.angle_gamma   90.00
#
_symmetry.space_group_name_H-M   'P 1'
#
loop_
_entity.id
_entity.type
_entity.pdbx_description
1 polymer ?
#
loop_
_entity_poly.entity_id
_entity_poly.type
_entity_poly.pdbx_seq_one_letter_code
_entity_poly.pdbx_strand_id
1 'polypeptide(L)'
;MAPRKTPRTSRNPDLIRGVGKFSRSKMYHKRGLWAIKAKNGGVFPCHEKKPVAPAPLEKLPKFYPADDVKKPLINKHKAKPTKLRASITPGTVLIILAGRFKGKRVVFLKQLSSGLLLITGKFFFFPMF
;
A
#
# COMPACT_ATOMS: atom_id res chain seq x y z
N MET A 1 -27.83 10.20 -6.63
CA MET A 1 -26.45 9.83 -6.20
C MET A 1 -25.47 10.34 -7.24
N ALA A 2 -24.53 11.23 -6.88
CA ALA A 2 -23.53 11.73 -7.83
C ALA A 2 -22.62 10.57 -8.28
N PRO A 3 -22.26 10.48 -9.59
CA PRO A 3 -21.38 9.42 -10.06
C PRO A 3 -20.02 9.52 -9.37
N ARG A 4 -19.59 8.42 -8.75
CA ARG A 4 -18.32 8.30 -8.03
C ARG A 4 -17.19 8.56 -9.03
N LYS A 5 -16.46 9.68 -8.88
CA LYS A 5 -15.30 10.00 -9.74
C LYS A 5 -14.33 8.82 -9.73
N THR A 6 -14.02 8.28 -10.90
CA THR A 6 -13.01 7.22 -11.04
C THR A 6 -11.65 7.73 -10.55
N PRO A 7 -10.88 6.92 -9.81
CA PRO A 7 -9.57 7.35 -9.32
C PRO A 7 -8.66 7.64 -10.52
N ARG A 8 -8.00 8.81 -10.49
CA ARG A 8 -7.08 9.23 -11.54
C ARG A 8 -5.84 8.33 -11.53
N THR A 9 -5.76 7.37 -12.45
CA THR A 9 -4.54 6.61 -12.70
C THR A 9 -3.47 7.48 -13.38
N SER A 10 -2.19 7.14 -13.22
CA SER A 10 -1.11 7.88 -13.89
C SER A 10 -1.19 7.65 -15.41
N ARG A 11 -1.11 8.73 -16.20
CA ARG A 11 -1.02 8.64 -17.67
C ARG A 11 0.37 8.19 -18.17
N ASN A 12 1.29 7.89 -17.25
CA ASN A 12 2.65 7.41 -17.51
C ASN A 12 2.78 6.00 -16.93
N PRO A 13 2.77 4.94 -17.77
CA PRO A 13 3.05 3.59 -17.30
C PRO A 13 4.51 3.48 -16.85
N ASP A 14 4.78 2.58 -15.90
CA ASP A 14 6.14 2.29 -15.45
C ASP A 14 6.89 1.48 -16.53
N LEU A 15 8.14 1.87 -16.81
CA LEU A 15 9.06 1.06 -17.62
C LEU A 15 9.72 -0.01 -16.73
N ILE A 16 10.24 0.43 -15.60
CA ILE A 16 10.77 -0.38 -14.50
C ILE A 16 10.20 0.22 -13.21
N ARG A 17 10.14 -0.57 -12.13
CA ARG A 17 9.61 -0.10 -10.85
C ARG A 17 10.31 1.19 -10.40
N GLY A 18 9.56 2.29 -10.32
CA GLY A 18 10.04 3.62 -9.91
C GLY A 18 10.50 4.52 -11.05
N VAL A 19 10.55 4.03 -12.30
CA VAL A 19 10.92 4.81 -13.48
C VAL A 19 9.79 4.75 -14.50
N GLY A 20 9.16 5.90 -14.75
CA GLY A 20 8.10 6.04 -15.76
C GLY A 20 8.63 5.96 -17.18
N LYS A 21 7.83 5.45 -18.12
CA LYS A 21 8.20 5.28 -19.54
C LYS A 21 8.42 6.60 -20.28
N PHE A 22 7.68 7.64 -19.92
CA PHE A 22 7.76 8.96 -20.57
C PHE A 22 8.51 9.98 -19.72
N SER A 23 9.29 10.84 -20.39
CA SER A 23 9.98 11.98 -19.80
C SER A 23 9.01 13.09 -19.36
N ARG A 24 9.52 14.04 -18.55
CA ARG A 24 8.73 15.17 -18.02
C ARG A 24 8.13 16.03 -19.13
N SER A 25 8.85 16.30 -20.21
CA SER A 25 8.38 17.13 -21.33
C SER A 25 7.25 16.46 -22.11
N LYS A 26 7.38 15.16 -22.42
CA LYS A 26 6.31 14.40 -23.08
C LYS A 26 5.06 14.32 -22.21
N MET A 27 5.23 14.16 -20.90
CA MET A 27 4.13 14.18 -19.94
C MET A 27 3.48 15.56 -19.78
N TYR A 28 4.23 16.64 -19.91
CA TYR A 28 3.71 18.01 -19.89
C TYR A 28 2.71 18.25 -21.04
N HIS A 29 3.07 17.81 -22.25
CA HIS A 29 2.16 17.86 -23.40
C HIS A 29 0.97 16.91 -23.27
N LYS A 30 1.21 15.64 -22.91
CA LYS A 30 0.16 14.61 -22.77
C LYS A 30 -0.85 14.91 -21.65
N ARG A 31 -0.43 15.60 -20.58
CA ARG A 31 -1.35 16.02 -19.51
C ARG A 31 -2.17 17.25 -19.87
N GLY A 32 -1.86 17.94 -20.97
CA GLY A 32 -2.49 19.21 -21.32
C GLY A 32 -2.10 20.36 -20.38
N LEU A 33 -1.02 20.18 -19.60
CA LEU A 33 -0.56 21.20 -18.64
C LEU A 33 -0.13 22.49 -19.35
N TRP A 34 0.42 22.36 -20.55
CA TRP A 34 0.75 23.49 -21.42
C TRP A 34 -0.47 24.36 -21.75
N ALA A 35 -1.61 23.73 -22.07
CA ALA A 35 -2.83 24.44 -22.41
C ALA A 35 -3.44 25.12 -21.18
N ILE A 36 -3.38 24.48 -20.01
CA ILE A 36 -3.82 25.07 -18.74
C ILE A 36 -2.92 26.27 -18.38
N LYS A 37 -1.60 26.12 -18.54
CA LYS A 37 -0.64 27.20 -18.29
C LYS A 37 -0.87 28.37 -19.23
N ALA A 38 -1.13 28.12 -20.51
CA ALA A 38 -1.45 29.15 -21.49
C ALA A 38 -2.75 29.89 -21.14
N LYS A 39 -3.80 29.16 -20.74
CA LYS A 39 -5.08 29.75 -20.31
C LYS A 39 -4.97 30.60 -19.04
N ASN A 40 -4.00 30.28 -18.17
CA ASN A 40 -3.79 30.96 -16.89
C ASN A 40 -2.63 31.98 -16.95
N GLY A 41 -2.38 32.58 -18.13
CA GLY A 41 -1.40 33.67 -18.27
C GLY A 41 0.05 33.25 -18.00
N GLY A 42 0.41 31.99 -18.26
CA GLY A 42 1.76 31.48 -18.02
C GLY A 42 2.00 30.96 -16.61
N VAL A 43 1.03 31.03 -15.70
CA VAL A 43 1.16 30.55 -14.30
C VAL A 43 0.23 29.36 -14.10
N PHE A 44 0.68 28.34 -13.35
CA PHE A 44 -0.22 27.25 -12.97
C PHE A 44 -1.19 27.71 -11.89
N PRO A 45 -2.48 27.30 -11.95
CA PRO A 45 -3.44 27.64 -10.90
C PRO A 45 -2.97 27.12 -9.54
N CYS A 46 -2.61 28.04 -8.64
CA CYS A 46 -2.30 27.75 -7.25
C CYS A 46 -3.62 27.78 -6.47
N HIS A 47 -3.88 26.77 -5.64
CA HIS A 47 -4.99 26.84 -4.71
C HIS A 47 -4.49 27.56 -3.47
N GLU A 48 -5.01 28.76 -3.22
CA GLU A 48 -4.78 29.46 -1.96
C GLU A 48 -5.22 28.55 -0.82
N LYS A 49 -4.37 28.40 0.20
CA LYS A 49 -4.74 27.65 1.39
C LYS A 49 -5.98 28.31 1.97
N LYS A 50 -7.08 27.56 2.05
CA LYS A 50 -8.31 28.00 2.69
C LYS A 50 -7.95 28.58 4.07
N PRO A 51 -8.38 29.81 4.41
CA PRO A 51 -8.08 30.39 5.70
C PRO A 51 -8.57 29.43 6.79
N VAL A 52 -7.64 29.01 7.64
CA VAL A 52 -7.94 28.13 8.77
C VAL A 52 -8.89 28.93 9.67
N ALA A 53 -10.15 28.49 9.76
CA ALA A 53 -11.08 29.03 10.75
C ALA A 53 -10.42 28.89 12.13
N PRO A 54 -10.54 29.91 13.02
CA PRO A 54 -9.87 29.88 14.30
C PRO A 54 -10.31 28.63 15.06
N ALA A 55 -9.38 27.69 15.24
CA ALA A 55 -9.61 26.51 16.05
C ALA A 55 -9.98 26.97 17.48
N PRO A 56 -10.93 26.29 18.15
CA PRO A 56 -11.25 26.59 19.55
C PRO A 56 -9.96 26.64 20.39
N LEU A 57 -9.86 27.63 21.27
CA LEU A 57 -8.71 27.81 22.16
C LEU A 57 -8.55 26.56 23.04
N GLU A 58 -7.64 25.66 22.65
CA GLU A 58 -7.25 24.52 23.46
C GLU A 58 -6.53 25.05 24.71
N LYS A 59 -7.16 24.88 25.88
CA LYS A 59 -6.57 25.25 27.16
C LYS A 59 -5.28 24.46 27.36
N LEU A 60 -4.19 25.15 27.63
CA LEU A 60 -2.89 24.52 27.88
C LEU A 60 -2.98 23.53 29.04
N PRO A 61 -2.30 22.38 28.97
CA PRO A 61 -2.26 21.43 30.07
C PRO A 61 -1.66 22.10 31.32
N LYS A 62 -2.25 21.83 32.48
CA LYS A 62 -1.80 22.36 33.78
C LYS A 62 -0.43 21.81 34.22
N PHE A 63 -0.07 20.63 33.70
CA PHE A 63 1.14 19.89 34.09
C PHE A 63 2.18 19.94 32.96
N TYR A 64 3.40 20.38 33.30
CA TYR A 64 4.56 20.38 32.43
C TYR A 64 5.57 19.35 32.95
N PRO A 65 6.03 18.39 32.13
CA PRO A 65 7.10 17.48 32.54
C PRO A 65 8.41 18.27 32.73
N ALA A 66 9.24 17.84 33.69
CA ALA A 66 10.56 18.45 33.93
C ALA A 66 11.57 18.15 32.81
N ASP A 67 11.38 17.01 32.11
CA ASP A 67 12.22 16.57 31.00
C ASP A 67 11.43 16.48 29.70
N ASP A 68 12.03 16.93 28.60
CA ASP A 68 11.47 16.80 27.27
C ASP A 68 11.62 15.38 26.73
N VAL A 69 10.51 14.63 26.68
CA VAL A 69 10.47 13.32 26.04
C VAL A 69 10.50 13.50 24.52
N LYS A 70 11.62 13.11 23.90
CA LYS A 70 11.77 13.17 22.44
C LYS A 70 10.69 12.34 21.75
N LYS A 71 9.95 12.96 20.83
CA LYS A 71 8.97 12.25 20.00
C LYS A 71 9.67 11.15 19.19
N PRO A 72 9.15 9.92 19.17
CA PRO A 72 9.72 8.86 18.38
C PRO A 72 9.67 9.23 16.89
N LEU A 73 10.69 8.79 16.15
CA LEU A 73 10.76 9.02 14.70
C LEU A 73 9.59 8.33 14.01
N ILE A 74 9.03 8.97 12.99
CA ILE A 74 7.92 8.41 12.20
C ILE A 74 8.43 7.19 11.44
N ASN A 75 8.01 6.00 11.85
CA ASN A 75 8.29 4.78 11.10
C ASN A 75 7.38 4.69 9.86
N LYS A 76 7.99 4.70 8.67
CA LYS A 76 7.27 4.58 7.38
C LYS A 76 7.03 3.12 6.97
N HIS A 77 7.46 2.15 7.77
CA HIS A 77 7.29 0.74 7.46
C HIS A 77 5.82 0.33 7.54
N LYS A 78 5.31 -0.21 6.44
CA LYS A 78 3.98 -0.82 6.37
C LYS A 78 4.15 -2.31 6.16
N ALA A 79 3.41 -3.12 6.90
CA ALA A 79 3.35 -4.56 6.68
C ALA A 79 2.87 -4.81 5.24
N LYS A 80 3.71 -5.47 4.44
CA LYS A 80 3.36 -5.86 3.07
C LYS A 80 3.03 -7.35 3.06
N PRO A 81 2.01 -7.77 2.30
CA PRO A 81 1.75 -9.18 2.12
C PRO A 81 3.00 -9.85 1.51
N THR A 82 3.28 -11.07 1.95
CA THR A 82 4.43 -11.83 1.47
C THR A 82 4.23 -12.18 -0.01
N LYS A 83 5.32 -12.17 -0.79
CA LYS A 83 5.24 -12.57 -2.20
C LYS A 83 5.35 -14.08 -2.29
N LEU A 84 4.43 -14.72 -3.01
CA LEU A 84 4.51 -16.15 -3.28
C LEU A 84 5.61 -16.45 -4.30
N ARG A 85 6.21 -17.63 -4.16
CA ARG A 85 7.07 -18.24 -5.19
C ARG A 85 6.18 -18.77 -6.31
N ALA A 86 6.68 -18.75 -7.55
CA ALA A 86 5.93 -19.23 -8.72
C ALA A 86 5.49 -20.71 -8.62
N SER A 87 6.21 -21.54 -7.87
CA SER A 87 5.89 -22.95 -7.66
C SER A 87 4.69 -23.18 -6.72
N ILE A 88 4.27 -22.15 -5.96
CA ILE A 88 3.20 -22.26 -4.98
C ILE A 88 1.91 -21.79 -5.65
N THR A 89 1.30 -22.70 -6.41
CA THR A 89 0.00 -22.52 -7.04
C THR A 89 -1.10 -23.24 -6.25
N PRO A 90 -2.35 -22.74 -6.25
CA PRO A 90 -3.47 -23.47 -5.66
C PRO A 90 -3.49 -24.93 -6.14
N GLY A 91 -3.56 -25.89 -5.22
CA GLY A 91 -3.48 -27.32 -5.49
C GLY A 91 -2.08 -27.94 -5.34
N THR A 92 -1.01 -27.14 -5.24
CA THR A 92 0.34 -27.67 -5.01
C THR A 92 0.46 -28.32 -3.64
N VAL A 93 1.11 -29.49 -3.59
CA VAL A 93 1.45 -30.18 -2.34
C VAL A 93 2.69 -29.57 -1.72
N LEU A 94 2.57 -29.09 -0.48
CA LEU A 94 3.64 -28.53 0.33
C LEU A 94 4.04 -29.53 1.42
N ILE A 95 5.32 -29.48 1.83
CA ILE A 95 5.82 -30.20 3.00
C ILE A 95 6.02 -29.18 4.12
N ILE A 96 5.38 -29.40 5.26
CA ILE A 96 5.59 -28.56 6.44
C ILE A 96 6.91 -28.94 7.09
N LEU A 97 7.79 -27.96 7.30
CA LEU A 97 9.14 -28.18 7.85
C LEU A 97 9.21 -28.02 9.37
N ALA A 98 8.24 -27.33 9.98
CA ALA A 98 8.25 -26.99 11.40
C ALA A 98 6.85 -27.05 12.02
N GLY A 99 6.79 -27.20 13.34
CA GLY A 99 5.54 -27.33 14.11
C GLY A 99 5.01 -28.76 14.17
N ARG A 100 3.81 -28.93 14.76
CA ARG A 100 3.22 -30.25 15.05
C ARG A 100 2.96 -31.11 13.80
N PHE A 101 2.82 -30.49 12.63
CA PHE A 101 2.58 -31.17 11.37
C PHE A 101 3.84 -31.30 10.49
N LYS A 102 5.03 -31.25 11.08
CA LYS A 102 6.30 -31.43 10.38
C LYS A 102 6.34 -32.75 9.61
N GLY A 103 6.88 -32.72 8.38
CA GLY A 103 6.99 -33.88 7.49
C GLY A 103 5.70 -34.26 6.77
N LYS A 104 4.56 -33.66 7.11
CA LYS A 104 3.27 -33.95 6.46
C LYS A 104 3.18 -33.26 5.10
N ARG A 105 2.59 -33.98 4.14
CA ARG A 105 2.21 -33.47 2.82
C ARG A 105 0.82 -32.83 2.90
N VAL A 106 0.70 -31.58 2.50
CA VAL A 106 -0.52 -30.76 2.70
C VAL A 106 -0.80 -29.94 1.43
N VAL A 107 -2.06 -29.72 1.06
CA VAL A 107 -2.44 -29.06 -0.20
C VAL A 107 -2.68 -27.57 0.00
N PHE A 108 -2.02 -26.72 -0.79
CA PHE A 108 -2.20 -25.26 -0.75
C PHE A 108 -3.51 -24.83 -1.42
N LEU A 109 -4.27 -23.93 -0.79
CA LEU A 109 -5.52 -23.40 -1.33
C LEU A 109 -5.37 -21.98 -1.87
N LYS A 110 -5.08 -21.03 -0.98
CA LYS A 110 -4.94 -19.62 -1.32
C LYS A 110 -4.11 -18.89 -0.27
N GLN A 111 -3.62 -17.71 -0.63
CA GLN A 111 -2.98 -16.81 0.32
C GLN A 111 -4.03 -15.95 1.03
N LEU A 112 -3.90 -15.80 2.35
CA LEU A 112 -4.74 -14.92 3.15
C LEU A 112 -4.28 -13.46 3.01
N SER A 113 -5.16 -12.51 3.37
CA SER A 113 -4.84 -11.07 3.39
C SER A 113 -3.68 -10.73 4.34
N SER A 114 -3.45 -11.57 5.36
CA SER A 114 -2.30 -11.49 6.26
C SER A 114 -0.97 -11.89 5.62
N GLY A 115 -1.00 -12.56 4.45
CA GLY A 115 0.17 -13.12 3.76
C GLY A 115 0.46 -14.59 4.09
N LEU A 116 -0.26 -15.19 5.05
CA LEU A 116 -0.11 -16.60 5.38
C LEU A 116 -0.78 -17.50 4.34
N LEU A 117 -0.31 -18.75 4.25
CA LEU A 117 -0.88 -19.75 3.34
C LEU A 117 -2.05 -20.45 4.03
N LEU A 118 -3.22 -20.49 3.37
CA LEU A 118 -4.29 -21.39 3.75
C LEU A 118 -3.98 -22.76 3.14
N ILE A 119 -3.88 -23.77 3.99
CA ILE A 119 -3.47 -25.12 3.61
C ILE A 119 -4.49 -26.12 4.16
N THR A 120 -4.81 -27.15 3.39
CA THR A 120 -5.71 -28.24 3.79
C THR A 120 -4.99 -29.59 3.78
N GLY A 121 -5.03 -30.31 4.89
CA GLY A 121 -4.50 -31.68 4.98
C GLY A 121 -5.56 -32.69 4.57
N LYS A 122 -5.15 -33.78 3.89
CA LYS A 122 -6.02 -34.94 3.69
C LYS A 122 -6.20 -35.64 5.04
N PHE A 123 -7.19 -35.20 5.80
CA PHE A 123 -7.48 -35.63 7.17
C PHE A 123 -7.59 -37.17 7.30
N PHE A 124 -7.96 -37.84 6.21
CA PHE A 124 -8.22 -39.27 6.18
C PHE A 124 -6.96 -40.17 6.07
N PHE A 125 -5.81 -39.65 5.59
CA PHE A 125 -4.61 -40.46 5.38
C PHE A 125 -3.61 -40.37 6.56
N PHE A 126 -4.10 -40.14 7.77
CA PHE A 126 -3.33 -40.34 9.00
C PHE A 126 -4.00 -41.46 9.77
N PRO A 127 -3.56 -42.73 9.61
CA PRO A 127 -3.99 -43.77 10.54
C PRO A 127 -3.51 -43.37 11.94
N MET A 128 -4.46 -43.43 12.87
CA MET A 128 -4.27 -43.34 14.30
C MET A 128 -3.42 -44.53 14.75
N PHE A 129 -2.10 -44.38 14.81
CA PHE A 129 -1.15 -45.25 15.51
C PHE A 129 0.03 -44.39 15.99
#